data_AF-A0A4Q2Y7J0-F1
#
_entry.id   AF-A0A4Q2Y7J0-F1
#
_cell.length_a   1.000
_cell.length_b   1.000
_cell.length_c   1.000
_cell.angle_alpha   90.00
_cell.angle_beta   90.00
_cell.angle_gamma   90.00
#
_symmetry.space_group_name_H-M   'P 1'
#
loop_
_entity.id
_entity.type
_entity.pdbx_description
1 polymer ?
#
loop_
_entity_poly.entity_id
_entity_poly.type
_entity_poly.pdbx_seq_one_letter_code
_entity_poly.pdbx_strand_id
1 'polypeptide(L)'
;MKRLAAIVRKEPTLVEWLRSGLWRAGFDRGSLARADGYLNLISVVETDHVPGESVACYARLDGSRASPYRTNIRFIRTARGWFLDALCSCPVGLYCKHDAAMVLAMLGHLFSAPRSAPEPVKAPVLDAGVLDWLDEVGSSLSSAGGAKKPSKANETRFLAFCLREEQYSLAGRRTL
;
A
#
# COMPACT_ATOMS: atom_id res chain seq x y z
N MET A 1 5.57 -13.99 7.05
CA MET A 1 5.58 -12.62 7.64
C MET A 1 6.54 -12.44 8.81
N LYS A 2 6.50 -13.28 9.87
CA LYS A 2 7.40 -13.14 11.05
C LYS A 2 8.90 -13.03 10.71
N ARG A 3 9.37 -13.86 9.76
CA ARG A 3 10.78 -13.83 9.29
C ARG A 3 11.18 -12.46 8.72
N LEU A 4 10.34 -11.89 7.84
CA LEU A 4 10.57 -10.57 7.27
C LEU A 4 10.63 -9.49 8.36
N ALA A 5 9.69 -9.50 9.30
CA ALA A 5 9.70 -8.57 10.41
C ALA A 5 10.98 -8.69 11.26
N ALA A 6 11.47 -9.90 11.50
CA ALA A 6 12.73 -10.12 12.22
C ALA A 6 13.95 -9.58 11.46
N ILE A 7 13.98 -9.71 10.14
CA ILE A 7 15.02 -9.13 9.27
C ILE A 7 14.97 -7.60 9.35
N VAL A 8 13.80 -7.01 9.14
CA VAL A 8 13.65 -5.54 9.16
C VAL A 8 13.99 -4.95 10.53
N ARG A 9 13.71 -5.65 11.64
CA ARG A 9 14.14 -5.21 12.99
C ARG A 9 15.65 -5.09 13.15
N LYS A 10 16.46 -5.79 12.34
CA LYS A 10 17.92 -5.66 12.34
C LYS A 10 18.41 -4.37 11.67
N GLU A 11 17.53 -3.67 10.95
CA GLU A 11 17.82 -2.42 10.25
C GLU A 11 17.12 -1.24 10.96
N PRO A 12 17.72 -0.66 12.02
CA PRO A 12 17.03 0.34 12.85
C PRO A 12 16.63 1.60 12.07
N THR A 13 17.46 2.03 11.12
CA THR A 13 17.16 3.20 10.27
C THR A 13 16.01 2.91 9.28
N LEU A 14 15.85 1.66 8.83
CA LEU A 14 14.71 1.25 8.02
C LEU A 14 13.43 1.24 8.86
N VAL A 15 13.50 0.73 10.09
CA VAL A 15 12.36 0.74 11.02
C VAL A 15 11.89 2.17 11.30
N GLU A 16 12.81 3.10 11.52
CA GLU A 16 12.51 4.52 11.73
C GLU A 16 11.84 5.15 10.50
N TRP A 17 12.36 4.88 9.30
CA TRP A 17 11.77 5.35 8.05
C TRP A 17 10.38 4.74 7.77
N LEU A 18 10.19 3.47 8.12
CA LEU A 18 8.87 2.81 8.03
C LEU A 18 7.86 3.45 9.00
N ARG A 19 8.32 3.82 10.20
CA ARG A 19 7.50 4.50 11.22
C ARG A 19 7.13 5.93 10.83
N SER A 20 8.02 6.66 10.15
CA SER A 20 7.73 8.03 9.70
C SER A 20 6.63 8.10 8.65
N GLY A 21 6.33 6.99 7.97
CA GLY A 21 5.26 6.91 6.99
C GLY A 21 5.59 7.52 5.63
N LEU A 22 6.84 7.98 5.39
CA LEU A 22 7.25 8.59 4.13
C LEU A 22 7.01 7.67 2.91
N TRP A 23 7.10 6.35 3.11
CA TRP A 23 6.81 5.34 2.10
C TRP A 23 5.39 5.45 1.50
N ARG A 24 4.43 6.04 2.23
CA ARG A 24 3.05 6.20 1.76
C ARG A 24 2.95 7.12 0.55
N ALA A 25 3.90 8.03 0.36
CA ALA A 25 3.92 8.94 -0.79
C ALA A 25 4.07 8.21 -2.14
N GLY A 26 4.58 6.97 -2.13
CA GLY A 26 4.66 6.13 -3.33
C GLY A 26 3.32 5.53 -3.77
N PHE A 27 2.28 5.59 -2.92
CA PHE A 27 0.99 4.96 -3.17
C PHE A 27 -0.11 5.99 -3.38
N ASP A 28 -1.00 5.75 -4.34
CA ASP A 28 -2.23 6.54 -4.44
C ASP A 28 -3.18 6.24 -3.27
N ARG A 29 -4.04 7.23 -2.95
CA ARG A 29 -4.98 7.14 -1.83
C ARG A 29 -5.94 5.95 -1.94
N GLY A 30 -6.37 5.62 -3.15
CA GLY A 30 -7.29 4.52 -3.41
C GLY A 30 -6.63 3.15 -3.31
N SER A 31 -5.33 3.04 -3.56
CA SER A 31 -4.55 1.82 -3.31
C SER A 31 -4.35 1.58 -1.83
N LEU A 32 -3.98 2.62 -1.05
CA LEU A 32 -3.87 2.51 0.40
C LEU A 32 -5.21 2.14 1.05
N ALA A 33 -6.31 2.81 0.68
CA ALA A 33 -7.62 2.56 1.27
C ALA A 33 -8.15 1.12 1.02
N ARG A 34 -7.74 0.49 -0.09
CA ARG A 34 -8.17 -0.87 -0.43
C ARG A 34 -7.20 -1.95 0.05
N ALA A 35 -6.03 -1.57 0.55
CA ALA A 35 -4.99 -2.51 0.96
C ALA A 35 -5.43 -3.38 2.14
N ASP A 36 -6.23 -2.84 3.06
CA ASP A 36 -6.69 -3.54 4.28
C ASP A 36 -7.42 -4.85 3.97
N GLY A 37 -8.18 -4.89 2.86
CA GLY A 37 -8.88 -6.09 2.41
C GLY A 37 -7.98 -7.25 1.99
N TYR A 38 -6.66 -7.04 1.90
CA TYR A 38 -5.69 -8.04 1.43
C TYR A 38 -4.67 -8.45 2.50
N LEU A 39 -4.72 -7.87 3.71
CA LEU A 39 -3.71 -8.12 4.76
C LEU A 39 -3.58 -9.60 5.12
N ASN A 40 -4.70 -10.32 5.14
CA ASN A 40 -4.77 -11.74 5.51
C ASN A 40 -4.50 -12.70 4.34
N LEU A 41 -4.31 -12.17 3.12
CA LEU A 41 -4.12 -12.96 1.91
C LEU A 41 -2.65 -13.10 1.53
N ILE A 42 -1.74 -12.56 2.34
CA ILE A 42 -0.33 -12.42 2.01
C ILE A 42 0.49 -13.57 2.60
N SER A 43 1.13 -14.31 1.70
CA SER A 43 2.06 -15.39 2.02
C SER A 43 3.47 -15.02 1.53
N VAL A 44 4.35 -14.65 2.47
CA VAL A 44 5.76 -14.37 2.17
C VAL A 44 6.47 -15.67 1.81
N VAL A 45 7.02 -15.73 0.60
CA VAL A 45 7.70 -16.90 0.05
C VAL A 45 9.19 -16.83 0.29
N GLU A 46 9.78 -15.66 0.05
CA GLU A 46 11.23 -15.47 0.08
C GLU A 46 11.58 -14.08 0.61
N THR A 47 12.75 -13.98 1.21
CA THR A 47 13.32 -12.73 1.72
C THR A 47 14.81 -12.70 1.43
N ASP A 48 15.30 -11.56 0.98
CA ASP A 48 16.72 -11.29 0.80
C ASP A 48 17.11 -10.07 1.65
N HIS A 49 18.35 -10.07 2.15
CA HIS A 49 18.84 -9.05 3.06
C HIS A 49 20.34 -8.86 2.89
N VAL A 50 20.72 -7.66 2.47
CA VAL A 50 22.10 -7.17 2.50
C VAL A 50 22.20 -6.14 3.62
N PRO A 51 22.90 -6.45 4.73
CA PRO A 51 22.95 -5.58 5.91
C PRO A 51 23.37 -4.15 5.59
N GLY A 52 22.59 -3.18 6.06
CA GLY A 52 22.84 -1.76 5.83
C GLY A 52 22.64 -1.28 4.40
N GLU A 53 22.23 -2.14 3.46
CA GLU A 53 22.04 -1.80 2.05
C GLU A 53 20.61 -2.05 1.57
N SER A 54 20.08 -3.26 1.74
CA SER A 54 18.76 -3.59 1.21
C SER A 54 18.06 -4.71 1.95
N VAL A 55 16.72 -4.64 1.98
CA VAL A 55 15.84 -5.72 2.44
C VAL A 55 14.79 -5.95 1.36
N ALA A 56 14.72 -7.16 0.82
CA ALA A 56 13.73 -7.54 -0.18
C ALA A 56 12.84 -8.67 0.31
N CYS A 57 11.61 -8.70 -0.19
CA CYS A 57 10.68 -9.79 0.06
C CYS A 57 9.81 -10.07 -1.15
N TYR A 58 9.60 -11.37 -1.38
CA TYR A 58 8.72 -11.90 -2.40
C TYR A 58 7.53 -12.55 -1.71
N ALA A 59 6.32 -12.16 -2.09
CA ALA A 59 5.10 -12.71 -1.51
C ALA A 59 4.09 -13.08 -2.58
N ARG A 60 3.23 -14.04 -2.23
CA ARG A 60 2.03 -14.41 -2.98
C ARG A 60 0.82 -13.81 -2.28
N LEU A 61 -0.13 -13.33 -3.07
CA LEU A 61 -1.42 -12.86 -2.62
C LEU A 61 -2.50 -13.73 -3.24
N ASP A 62 -3.16 -14.52 -2.41
CA ASP A 62 -4.28 -15.36 -2.80
C ASP A 62 -5.51 -14.46 -2.97
N GLY A 63 -5.60 -13.84 -4.15
CA GLY A 63 -6.70 -12.95 -4.52
C GLY A 63 -7.95 -13.69 -5.00
N SER A 64 -8.93 -12.94 -5.52
CA SER A 64 -10.19 -13.48 -6.04
C SER A 64 -10.09 -14.12 -7.44
N ARG A 65 -8.88 -14.33 -7.97
CA ARG A 65 -8.62 -14.91 -9.30
C ARG A 65 -8.10 -16.34 -9.16
N ALA A 66 -8.23 -17.11 -10.24
CA ALA A 66 -7.76 -18.49 -10.32
C ALA A 66 -6.24 -18.68 -10.08
N SER A 67 -5.44 -17.60 -10.18
CA SER A 67 -4.00 -17.64 -9.90
C SER A 67 -3.61 -16.50 -8.94
N PRO A 68 -2.78 -16.77 -7.91
CA PRO A 68 -2.32 -15.76 -6.96
C PRO A 68 -1.46 -14.70 -7.63
N TYR A 69 -1.61 -13.44 -7.22
CA TYR A 69 -0.66 -12.40 -7.61
C TYR A 69 0.65 -12.55 -6.83
N ARG A 70 1.77 -12.33 -7.50
CA ARG A 70 3.09 -12.18 -6.88
C ARG A 70 3.43 -10.70 -6.71
N THR A 71 3.94 -10.33 -5.53
CA THR A 71 4.54 -9.03 -5.23
C THR A 71 6.01 -9.20 -4.86
N ASN A 72 6.82 -8.23 -5.26
CA ASN A 72 8.19 -8.03 -4.82
C ASN A 72 8.29 -6.62 -4.24
N ILE A 73 8.73 -6.54 -3.00
CA ILE A 73 9.02 -5.29 -2.32
C ILE A 73 10.49 -5.27 -1.96
N ARG A 74 11.17 -4.17 -2.29
CA ARG A 74 12.57 -3.91 -1.94
C ARG A 74 12.69 -2.58 -1.23
N PHE A 75 13.25 -2.61 -0.03
CA PHE A 75 13.75 -1.43 0.66
C PHE A 75 15.22 -1.28 0.31
N ILE A 76 15.59 -0.15 -0.27
CA ILE A 76 16.95 0.13 -0.74
C ILE A 76 17.46 1.37 -0.01
N ARG A 77 18.64 1.27 0.59
CA ARG A 77 19.29 2.40 1.23
C ARG A 77 20.05 3.22 0.19
N THR A 78 19.84 4.53 0.24
CA THR A 78 20.52 5.52 -0.61
C THR A 78 21.22 6.56 0.26
N ALA A 79 22.02 7.43 -0.35
CA ALA A 79 22.61 8.58 0.33
C ALA A 79 21.56 9.54 0.94
N ARG A 80 20.31 9.52 0.44
CA ARG A 80 19.20 10.36 0.92
C ARG A 80 18.28 9.64 1.91
N GLY A 81 18.61 8.43 2.32
CA GLY A 81 17.79 7.58 3.18
C GLY A 81 17.20 6.39 2.44
N TRP A 82 16.18 5.77 3.04
CA TRP A 82 15.53 4.58 2.49
C TRP A 82 14.52 4.93 1.40
N PHE A 83 14.43 4.06 0.41
CA PHE A 83 13.45 4.10 -0.67
C PHE A 83 12.76 2.73 -0.78
N LEU A 84 11.49 2.74 -1.17
CA LEU A 84 10.68 1.54 -1.41
C LEU A 84 10.47 1.39 -2.91
N ASP A 85 10.91 0.27 -3.46
CA ASP A 85 10.57 -0.21 -4.78
C ASP A 85 9.55 -1.35 -4.67
N ALA A 86 8.43 -1.25 -5.37
CA ALA A 86 7.29 -2.13 -5.23
C ALA A 86 6.72 -2.54 -6.59
N LEU A 87 6.74 -3.83 -6.87
CA LEU A 87 6.25 -4.41 -8.11
C LEU A 87 5.29 -5.57 -7.83
N CYS A 88 4.10 -5.50 -8.42
CA CYS A 88 3.13 -6.57 -8.42
C CYS A 88 2.87 -7.09 -9.83
N SER A 89 2.61 -8.39 -9.94
CA SER A 89 2.12 -9.03 -11.19
C SER A 89 0.65 -8.75 -11.50
N CYS A 90 -0.02 -7.90 -10.70
CA CYS A 90 -1.39 -7.50 -10.99
C CYS A 90 -1.45 -6.50 -12.17
N PRO A 91 -2.62 -6.29 -12.80
CA PRO A 91 -2.75 -5.38 -13.95
C PRO A 91 -2.31 -3.93 -13.70
N VAL A 92 -2.23 -3.52 -12.43
CA VAL A 92 -1.75 -2.18 -12.04
C VAL A 92 -0.22 -2.11 -12.07
N GLY A 93 0.48 -3.22 -11.84
CA GLY A 93 1.94 -3.25 -11.82
C GLY A 93 2.52 -2.68 -10.54
N LEU A 94 2.99 -1.44 -10.59
CA LEU A 94 3.77 -0.79 -9.54
C LEU A 94 2.87 -0.13 -8.48
N TYR A 95 3.34 -0.11 -7.22
CA TYR A 95 2.69 0.59 -6.09
C TYR A 95 1.18 0.35 -5.99
N CYS A 96 0.75 -0.88 -6.22
CA CYS A 96 -0.66 -1.21 -6.19
C CYS A 96 -1.13 -1.47 -4.75
N LYS A 97 -2.45 -1.62 -4.55
CA LYS A 97 -3.04 -2.02 -3.26
C LYS A 97 -2.43 -3.30 -2.66
N HIS A 98 -1.94 -4.23 -3.47
CA HIS A 98 -1.32 -5.47 -2.98
C HIS A 98 0.05 -5.21 -2.36
N ASP A 99 0.85 -4.33 -2.97
CA ASP A 99 2.14 -3.94 -2.42
C ASP A 99 1.92 -3.11 -1.15
N ALA A 100 0.95 -2.20 -1.16
CA ALA A 100 0.53 -1.46 0.03
C ALA A 100 0.13 -2.42 1.17
N ALA A 101 -0.66 -3.44 0.86
CA ALA A 101 -1.09 -4.45 1.84
C ALA A 101 0.11 -5.22 2.42
N MET A 102 1.10 -5.54 1.59
CA MET A 102 2.34 -6.18 2.04
C MET A 102 3.11 -5.30 3.03
N VAL A 103 3.27 -4.00 2.73
CA VAL A 103 3.91 -3.05 3.67
C VAL A 103 3.11 -2.93 4.97
N LEU A 104 1.79 -2.77 4.89
CA LEU A 104 0.91 -2.65 6.06
C LEU A 104 0.92 -3.91 6.93
N ALA A 105 0.86 -5.10 6.32
CA ALA A 105 0.95 -6.36 7.04
C ALA A 105 2.30 -6.48 7.77
N MET A 106 3.41 -6.12 7.10
CA MET A 106 4.72 -6.06 7.73
C MET A 106 4.76 -5.08 8.91
N LEU A 107 4.21 -3.87 8.77
CA LEU A 107 4.12 -2.88 9.84
C LEU A 107 3.33 -3.41 11.05
N GLY A 108 2.23 -4.11 10.80
CA GLY A 108 1.45 -4.79 11.82
C GLY A 108 2.33 -5.76 12.63
N HIS A 109 3.20 -6.53 11.97
CA HIS A 109 4.12 -7.44 12.66
C HIS A 109 5.33 -6.75 13.31
N LEU A 110 5.76 -5.58 12.82
CA LEU A 110 6.87 -4.82 13.38
C LEU A 110 6.46 -4.08 14.65
N PHE A 111 5.27 -3.48 14.65
CA PHE A 111 4.81 -2.55 15.68
C PHE A 111 3.69 -3.10 16.57
N SER A 112 3.16 -4.29 16.30
CA SER A 112 2.36 -4.98 17.31
C SER A 112 3.28 -5.45 18.44
N ALA A 113 3.18 -4.80 19.58
CA ALA A 113 3.50 -5.40 20.87
C ALA A 113 2.65 -6.69 21.06
N PRO A 114 3.05 -7.65 21.94
CA PRO A 114 2.11 -8.67 22.36
C PRO A 114 0.82 -7.97 22.79
N ARG A 115 -0.31 -8.44 22.26
CA ARG A 115 -1.64 -7.91 22.51
C ARG A 115 -2.03 -8.22 23.95
N SER A 116 -1.36 -7.62 24.93
CA SER A 116 -1.97 -7.32 26.22
C SER A 116 -3.22 -6.52 25.89
N ALA A 117 -4.35 -6.86 26.51
CA ALA A 117 -5.60 -6.13 26.36
C ALA A 117 -5.30 -4.61 26.36
N PRO A 118 -5.94 -3.82 25.49
CA PRO A 118 -5.72 -2.38 25.52
C PRO A 118 -6.05 -1.91 26.94
N GLU A 119 -5.03 -1.50 27.68
CA GLU A 119 -5.28 -0.53 28.74
C GLU A 119 -5.98 0.64 28.05
N PRO A 120 -7.10 1.14 28.60
CA PRO A 120 -7.81 2.25 28.01
C PRO A 120 -6.84 3.42 27.92
N VAL A 121 -6.30 3.63 26.72
CA VAL A 121 -5.57 4.84 26.39
C VAL A 121 -6.59 5.95 26.61
N LYS A 122 -6.36 6.76 27.65
CA LYS A 122 -7.21 7.92 27.93
C LYS A 122 -7.30 8.70 26.63
N ALA A 123 -8.47 8.71 26.00
CA ALA A 123 -8.67 9.40 24.74
C ALA A 123 -8.14 10.83 24.92
N PRO A 124 -7.40 11.38 23.93
CA PRO A 124 -7.05 12.79 23.98
C PRO A 124 -8.36 13.54 24.15
N VAL A 125 -8.46 14.30 25.25
CA VAL A 125 -9.62 15.18 25.46
C VAL A 125 -9.48 16.25 24.38
N LEU A 126 -10.27 16.10 23.32
CA LEU A 126 -10.36 17.12 22.29
C LEU A 126 -11.02 18.35 22.90
N ASP A 127 -10.52 19.51 22.52
CA ASP A 127 -11.14 20.78 22.90
C ASP A 127 -12.59 20.81 22.39
N ALA A 128 -13.48 21.41 23.19
CA ALA A 128 -14.91 21.46 22.87
C ALA A 128 -15.18 22.14 21.52
N GLY A 129 -14.39 23.16 21.15
CA GLY A 129 -14.51 23.83 19.86
C GLY A 129 -14.13 22.94 18.68
N VAL A 130 -13.23 21.98 18.87
CA VAL A 130 -12.88 20.99 17.83
C VAL A 130 -14.00 19.98 17.64
N LEU A 131 -14.66 19.57 18.73
CA LEU A 131 -15.81 18.66 18.66
C LEU A 131 -17.00 19.31 17.97
N ASP A 132 -17.34 20.55 18.33
CA ASP A 132 -18.41 21.32 17.70
C ASP A 132 -18.17 21.51 16.20
N TRP A 133 -16.92 21.83 15.81
CA TRP A 133 -16.56 21.95 14.41
C TRP A 133 -16.67 20.62 13.64
N LEU A 134 -16.28 19.49 14.26
CA LEU A 134 -16.43 18.17 13.63
C LEU A 134 -17.90 17.80 13.42
N ASP A 135 -18.77 18.13 14.37
CA ASP A 135 -20.21 17.93 14.25
C ASP A 135 -20.83 18.83 13.16
N GLU A 136 -20.36 20.07 13.03
CA GLU A 136 -20.78 20.98 11.96
C GLU A 136 -20.37 20.46 10.56
N VAL A 137 -19.15 19.95 10.43
CA VAL A 137 -18.67 19.32 9.20
C VAL A 137 -19.47 18.05 8.89
N GLY A 138 -19.73 17.19 9.88
CA GLY A 138 -20.53 15.98 9.73
C GLY A 138 -21.97 16.27 9.30
N SER A 139 -22.56 17.31 9.88
CA SER A 139 -23.90 17.80 9.54
C SER A 139 -23.97 18.37 8.13
N SER A 140 -22.92 19.10 7.71
CA SER A 140 -22.80 19.66 6.36
C SER A 140 -22.66 18.56 5.28
N LEU A 141 -21.90 17.51 5.58
CA LEU A 141 -21.77 16.35 4.69
C LEU A 141 -23.07 15.54 4.57
N SER A 142 -23.85 15.46 5.65
CA SER A 142 -25.13 14.74 5.69
C SER A 142 -26.23 15.49 4.93
N SER A 143 -26.25 16.83 5.02
CA SER A 143 -27.17 17.69 4.28
C SER A 143 -26.90 17.70 2.76
N ALA A 144 -25.68 17.37 2.32
CA ALA A 144 -25.35 17.20 0.90
C ALA A 144 -25.94 15.91 0.27
N GLY A 145 -26.45 14.98 1.08
CA GLY A 145 -27.04 13.72 0.61
C GLY A 145 -28.48 13.81 0.09
N GLY A 146 -29.14 14.98 0.22
CA GLY A 146 -30.57 15.16 -0.09
C GLY A 146 -30.91 15.57 -1.54
N ALA A 147 -29.93 15.91 -2.37
CA ALA A 147 -30.21 16.27 -3.76
C ALA A 147 -30.45 15.01 -4.60
N LYS A 148 -31.73 14.73 -4.93
CA LYS A 148 -32.11 13.73 -5.95
C LYS A 148 -31.37 14.03 -7.24
N LYS A 149 -30.39 13.18 -7.56
CA LYS A 149 -29.69 13.18 -8.84
C LYS A 149 -30.74 12.96 -9.95
N PRO A 150 -30.84 13.82 -10.98
CA PRO A 150 -31.70 13.52 -12.11
C PRO A 150 -31.25 12.19 -12.74
N SER A 151 -32.22 11.32 -13.02
CA SER A 151 -32.02 10.06 -13.72
C SER A 151 -31.21 10.32 -14.99
N LYS A 152 -29.99 9.78 -15.06
CA LYS A 152 -29.22 9.77 -16.31
C LYS A 152 -29.91 8.79 -17.24
N ALA A 153 -30.29 9.27 -18.42
CA ALA A 153 -30.68 8.43 -19.54
C ALA A 153 -29.59 7.37 -19.78
N ASN A 154 -30.04 6.15 -20.07
CA ASN A 154 -29.20 4.98 -20.28
C ASN A 154 -28.37 5.13 -21.57
N GLU A 155 -27.26 5.87 -21.49
CA GLU A 155 -26.27 5.90 -22.57
C GLU A 155 -25.40 4.64 -22.44
N THR A 156 -25.70 3.64 -23.25
CA THR A 156 -24.80 2.50 -23.53
C THR A 156 -23.62 2.98 -24.37
N ARG A 157 -22.69 3.69 -23.73
CA ARG A 157 -21.36 3.94 -24.28
C ARG A 157 -20.36 3.19 -23.42
N PHE A 158 -19.63 2.26 -24.02
CA PHE A 158 -18.49 1.61 -23.40
C PHE A 158 -17.21 2.06 -24.12
N LEU A 159 -16.18 2.33 -23.35
CA LEU A 159 -14.84 2.59 -23.88
C LEU A 159 -14.21 1.25 -24.28
N ALA A 160 -13.92 1.11 -25.57
CA ALA A 160 -13.08 0.03 -26.08
C ALA A 160 -11.69 0.59 -26.38
N PHE A 161 -10.65 -0.02 -25.82
CA PHE A 161 -9.27 0.26 -26.18
C PHE A 161 -8.56 -1.04 -26.55
N CYS A 162 -7.76 -0.99 -27.61
CA CYS A 162 -6.83 -2.06 -27.96
C CYS A 162 -5.43 -1.65 -27.52
N LEU A 163 -4.82 -2.46 -26.66
CA LEU A 163 -3.39 -2.38 -26.40
C LEU A 163 -2.69 -3.08 -27.58
N ARG A 164 -1.98 -2.31 -28.40
CA ARG A 164 -1.10 -2.85 -29.44
C ARG A 164 0.25 -3.14 -28.80
N GLU A 165 0.69 -4.39 -28.84
CA GLU A 165 2.09 -4.73 -28.52
C GLU A 165 2.99 -4.07 -29.57
N GLU A 166 3.75 -3.07 -29.13
CA GLU A 166 4.83 -2.53 -29.94
C GLU A 166 5.92 -3.60 -30.00
N GLN A 167 6.11 -4.21 -31.17
CA GLN A 167 7.22 -5.13 -31.40
C GLN A 167 8.52 -4.33 -31.28
N TYR A 168 9.14 -4.35 -30.11
CA TYR A 168 10.50 -3.86 -29.93
C TYR A 168 11.45 -4.74 -30.76
N SER A 169 11.77 -4.28 -31.98
CA SER A 169 12.88 -4.80 -32.74
C SER A 169 14.19 -4.36 -32.08
N LEU A 170 14.96 -5.33 -31.59
CA LEU A 170 16.34 -5.12 -31.11
C LEU A 170 17.35 -4.93 -32.25
N ALA A 171 16.92 -4.85 -33.52
CA ALA A 171 17.80 -4.78 -34.68
C ALA A 171 18.28 -3.35 -35.03
N GLY A 172 18.52 -2.49 -34.03
CA GLY A 172 18.72 -1.05 -34.25
C GLY A 172 19.81 -0.35 -33.45
N ARG A 173 20.64 -1.05 -32.64
CA ARG A 173 21.79 -0.41 -31.97
C ARG A 173 23.12 -0.98 -32.45
N ARG A 174 23.51 -0.55 -33.66
CA ARG A 174 24.91 -0.51 -34.08
C ARG A 174 25.56 0.75 -33.49
N THR A 175 26.68 0.53 -32.79
CA THR A 175 27.87 1.39 -32.67
C THR A 175 27.72 2.89 -32.90
N LEU A 176 28.04 3.68 -31.88
CA LEU A 176 29.15 4.64 -31.86
C LEU A 176 29.73 4.70 -30.44
#